data_AF-A0A9W9QCK5-F1
#
_entry.id   AF-A0A9W9QCK5-F1
#
_cell.length_a   1.000
_cell.length_b   1.000
_cell.length_c   1.000
_cell.angle_alpha   90.00
_cell.angle_beta   90.00
_cell.angle_gamma   90.00
#
_symmetry.space_group_name_H-M   'P 1'
#
loop_
_entity.id
_entity.type
_entity.pdbx_description
1 polymer ?
#
loop_
_entity_poly.entity_id
_entity_poly.type
_entity_poly.pdbx_seq_one_letter_code
_entity_poly.pdbx_strand_id
1 'polypeptide(L)'
;MGRSPIHWAVPAALWFMVLSLAVAISLPTERLSRRELPFEKAVSTIQTRDTEKFLLRIMPLGASITLGYKSTDGNGYREHIRQQLRYEGWEVDMVGSKENGTMYNNVCYPSTEKSRTRSNLFQHHEGHIGFRIDQIAEVVDKTIPKQPNLILINAGTNDAIQKYNVYSAGTRMNSLMTKLFNEIDGTTIILSTLLPNKKEPKLVKAINEQYRTLAAFWRAKNGRVVLADMDSFIKEDQLVDGIHPDDYGYKEMASVWWAAIQVAIAENLLQEASDTAVNGTISKAFEKSLDGNNSLADPDLPAYSAKAQPVLNGGVSDRGLGLVWMVCLQVGVGLVVMTL
;
A
#
# COMPACT_ATOMS: atom_id res chain seq x y z
N MET A 1 59.75 -102.63 -31.46
CA MET A 1 59.05 -103.51 -30.50
C MET A 1 57.89 -102.69 -29.93
N GLY A 2 56.60 -102.96 -30.03
CA GLY A 2 55.81 -104.05 -30.59
C GLY A 2 54.43 -104.03 -29.91
N ARG A 3 53.38 -103.68 -30.67
CA ARG A 3 51.92 -103.94 -30.50
C ARG A 3 51.06 -103.15 -29.49
N SER A 4 49.92 -102.67 -30.02
CA SER A 4 48.63 -102.25 -29.39
C SER A 4 47.80 -103.51 -28.98
N PRO A 5 46.51 -103.51 -28.50
CA PRO A 5 45.41 -102.52 -28.67
C PRO A 5 44.28 -102.36 -27.57
N ILE A 6 43.49 -101.27 -27.72
CA ILE A 6 42.00 -101.05 -27.66
C ILE A 6 41.11 -101.68 -26.54
N HIS A 7 40.19 -100.90 -25.92
CA HIS A 7 38.69 -101.04 -25.94
C HIS A 7 37.92 -100.11 -24.94
N TRP A 8 37.02 -99.30 -25.52
CA TRP A 8 35.70 -98.69 -25.16
C TRP A 8 35.00 -98.80 -23.77
N ALA A 9 34.23 -97.72 -23.46
CA ALA A 9 32.78 -97.65 -23.13
C ALA A 9 32.35 -96.87 -21.83
N VAL A 10 31.22 -96.14 -21.95
CA VAL A 10 30.47 -95.27 -20.99
C VAL A 10 29.11 -95.94 -20.66
N PRO A 11 28.49 -95.82 -19.45
CA PRO A 11 27.23 -95.03 -19.22
C PRO A 11 27.02 -94.52 -17.75
N ALA A 12 26.38 -93.37 -17.41
CA ALA A 12 24.98 -92.87 -17.45
C ALA A 12 24.00 -93.38 -16.34
N ALA A 13 23.37 -92.44 -15.57
CA ALA A 13 22.01 -92.45 -14.94
C ALA A 13 21.94 -91.38 -13.80
N LEU A 14 21.14 -90.29 -13.76
CA LEU A 14 19.68 -90.03 -13.68
C LEU A 14 18.95 -90.61 -12.45
N TRP A 15 18.22 -89.78 -11.67
CA TRP A 15 16.76 -89.87 -11.35
C TRP A 15 16.29 -88.80 -10.34
N PHE A 16 15.02 -88.37 -10.51
CA PHE A 16 14.27 -87.24 -9.92
C PHE A 16 13.59 -87.52 -8.55
N MET A 17 13.31 -86.48 -7.73
CA MET A 17 11.94 -86.08 -7.32
C MET A 17 11.88 -84.83 -6.40
N VAL A 18 10.77 -84.11 -6.50
CA VAL A 18 10.40 -82.80 -5.94
C VAL A 18 9.53 -82.97 -4.68
N LEU A 19 9.68 -82.10 -3.66
CA LEU A 19 8.53 -81.58 -2.91
C LEU A 19 8.82 -80.20 -2.30
N SER A 20 7.85 -79.32 -2.53
CA SER A 20 7.76 -77.89 -2.23
C SER A 20 7.43 -77.57 -0.77
N LEU A 21 8.06 -76.53 -0.20
CA LEU A 21 7.41 -75.60 0.73
C LEU A 21 8.04 -74.22 0.57
N ALA A 22 7.26 -73.25 0.08
CA ALA A 22 7.64 -71.86 0.01
C ALA A 22 7.35 -71.18 1.35
N VAL A 23 8.39 -70.68 2.01
CA VAL A 23 8.29 -69.61 3.01
C VAL A 23 9.26 -68.54 2.58
N ALA A 24 8.73 -67.49 1.95
CA ALA A 24 9.47 -66.25 1.80
C ALA A 24 9.38 -65.49 3.12
N ILE A 25 10.48 -64.88 3.55
CA ILE A 25 10.62 -63.41 3.72
C ILE A 25 12.05 -63.12 4.22
N SER A 26 12.79 -62.49 3.31
CA SER A 26 13.92 -61.53 3.40
C SER A 26 14.89 -61.54 4.60
N LEU A 27 16.18 -61.72 4.25
CA LEU A 27 17.39 -61.64 5.10
C LEU A 27 17.65 -60.25 5.71
N PRO A 28 18.40 -60.15 6.83
CA PRO A 28 18.73 -58.91 7.49
C PRO A 28 20.06 -58.32 6.99
N THR A 29 20.14 -57.00 6.85
CA THR A 29 21.41 -56.26 6.87
C THR A 29 21.27 -55.06 7.79
N GLU A 30 22.12 -55.04 8.81
CA GLU A 30 22.22 -53.99 9.82
C GLU A 30 22.44 -52.62 9.18
N ARG A 31 21.67 -51.62 9.62
CA ARG A 31 21.89 -50.21 9.29
C ARG A 31 21.89 -49.39 10.57
N LEU A 32 22.97 -48.63 10.72
CA LEU A 32 23.33 -47.72 11.80
C LEU A 32 22.11 -46.99 12.41
N SER A 33 22.00 -47.10 13.74
CA SER A 33 21.03 -46.37 14.57
C SER A 33 21.19 -44.86 14.37
N ARG A 34 20.25 -44.26 13.63
CA ARG A 34 20.05 -42.82 13.57
C ARG A 34 18.97 -42.48 14.60
N ARG A 35 19.39 -41.83 15.67
CA ARG A 35 18.53 -41.24 16.71
C ARG A 35 17.48 -40.34 16.04
N GLU A 36 16.21 -40.73 16.09
CA GLU A 36 15.09 -39.89 15.63
C GLU A 36 14.89 -38.72 16.61
N LEU A 37 15.04 -37.50 16.09
CA LEU A 37 14.56 -36.29 16.75
C LEU A 37 13.09 -36.08 16.35
N PRO A 38 12.21 -35.67 17.27
CA PRO A 38 10.79 -35.53 16.97
C PRO A 38 10.56 -34.47 15.89
N PHE A 39 9.75 -34.84 14.89
CA PHE A 39 9.23 -33.98 13.84
C PHE A 39 8.29 -32.93 14.46
N GLU A 40 8.87 -31.83 14.94
CA GLU A 40 8.10 -30.62 15.20
C GLU A 40 7.69 -30.04 13.85
N LYS A 41 6.38 -29.92 13.68
CA LYS A 41 5.72 -29.34 12.52
C LYS A 41 6.17 -27.89 12.40
N ALA A 42 7.24 -27.65 11.63
CA ALA A 42 7.67 -26.32 11.25
C ALA A 42 6.51 -25.65 10.50
N VAL A 43 5.74 -24.85 11.23
CA VAL A 43 4.88 -23.83 10.64
C VAL A 43 5.84 -22.93 9.87
N SER A 44 5.80 -23.05 8.54
CA SER A 44 6.42 -22.12 7.62
C SER A 44 5.90 -20.73 7.95
N THR A 45 6.61 -20.00 8.80
CA THR A 45 6.55 -18.55 8.87
C THR A 45 6.87 -18.09 7.46
N ILE A 46 5.85 -17.63 6.74
CA ILE A 46 6.03 -16.96 5.46
C ILE A 46 6.90 -15.75 5.76
N GLN A 47 8.20 -15.88 5.48
CA GLN A 47 9.09 -14.73 5.39
C GLN A 47 8.51 -13.90 4.26
N THR A 48 7.93 -12.75 4.61
CA THR A 48 7.59 -11.69 3.66
C THR A 48 8.77 -11.57 2.72
N ARG A 49 8.57 -11.78 1.41
CA ARG A 49 9.60 -11.47 0.42
C ARG A 49 10.04 -10.04 0.73
N ASP A 50 11.32 -9.87 1.03
CA ASP A 50 11.94 -8.58 1.24
C ASP A 50 11.81 -7.85 -0.10
N THR A 51 10.68 -7.19 -0.32
CA THR A 51 10.52 -6.23 -1.41
C THR A 51 11.53 -5.15 -1.12
N GLU A 52 12.54 -5.04 -1.97
CA GLU A 52 13.53 -3.98 -1.89
C GLU A 52 12.79 -2.64 -1.72
N LYS A 53 13.11 -1.92 -0.65
CA LYS A 53 12.49 -0.62 -0.37
C LYS A 53 12.98 0.36 -1.42
N PHE A 54 12.03 1.05 -2.04
CA PHE A 54 12.27 2.06 -3.06
C PHE A 54 11.81 3.45 -2.58
N LEU A 55 12.00 4.46 -3.40
CA LEU A 55 11.51 5.81 -3.13
C LEU A 55 9.97 5.84 -3.14
N LEU A 56 9.38 6.15 -1.99
CA LEU A 56 7.98 6.56 -1.90
C LEU A 56 7.88 8.04 -2.20
N ARG A 57 7.39 8.37 -3.40
CA ARG A 57 6.98 9.71 -3.77
C ARG A 57 5.52 9.91 -3.38
N ILE A 58 5.30 10.55 -2.23
CA ILE A 58 4.02 10.62 -1.55
C ILE A 58 3.34 11.94 -1.86
N MET A 59 2.08 11.91 -2.30
CA MET A 59 1.22 13.09 -2.36
C MET A 59 0.19 13.07 -1.22
N PRO A 60 0.39 13.84 -0.13
CA PRO A 60 -0.68 14.15 0.81
C PRO A 60 -1.69 15.07 0.12
N LEU A 61 -2.87 14.56 -0.19
CA LEU A 61 -3.91 15.26 -0.95
C LEU A 61 -5.11 15.58 -0.06
N GLY A 62 -5.51 16.85 0.00
CA GLY A 62 -6.69 17.21 0.77
C GLY A 62 -6.86 18.69 1.03
N ALA A 63 -7.49 19.01 2.16
CA ALA A 63 -7.77 20.39 2.54
C ALA A 63 -6.93 20.85 3.73
N SER A 64 -7.53 21.63 4.65
CA SER A 64 -6.88 22.16 5.85
C SER A 64 -6.32 21.08 6.78
N ILE A 65 -6.98 19.92 6.89
CA ILE A 65 -6.50 18.80 7.70
C ILE A 65 -5.18 18.28 7.13
N THR A 66 -5.09 18.05 5.82
CA THR A 66 -3.84 17.67 5.13
C THR A 66 -2.77 18.76 5.20
N LEU A 67 -3.16 20.04 5.16
CA LEU A 67 -2.23 21.14 5.37
C LEU A 67 -1.59 21.12 6.77
N GLY A 68 -2.25 20.55 7.78
CA GLY A 68 -1.83 20.61 9.18
C GLY A 68 -2.38 21.85 9.92
N TYR A 69 -3.50 22.42 9.47
CA TYR A 69 -4.10 23.57 10.14
C TYR A 69 -4.49 23.22 11.59
N LYS A 70 -4.18 24.13 12.53
CA LYS A 70 -4.31 23.96 14.00
C LYS A 70 -3.28 23.05 14.68
N SER A 71 -2.38 22.39 13.95
CA SER A 71 -1.16 21.87 14.58
C SER A 71 -0.23 23.02 14.96
N THR A 72 0.57 22.84 16.02
CA THR A 72 1.47 23.88 16.54
C THR A 72 2.62 24.21 15.59
N ASP A 73 3.06 23.23 14.81
CA ASP A 73 4.16 23.33 13.85
C ASP A 73 3.70 23.54 12.40
N GLY A 74 2.42 23.32 12.11
CA GLY A 74 1.86 23.32 10.77
C GLY A 74 2.14 22.05 9.96
N ASN A 75 2.79 21.03 10.52
CA ASN A 75 3.10 19.77 9.83
C ASN A 75 1.87 18.86 9.79
N GLY A 76 1.05 18.87 10.85
CA GLY A 76 -0.05 17.91 11.03
C GLY A 76 0.44 16.46 11.02
N TYR A 77 -0.34 15.54 10.45
CA TYR A 77 0.03 14.12 10.40
C TYR A 77 1.28 13.84 9.54
N ARG A 78 1.67 14.80 8.68
CA ARG A 78 2.65 14.55 7.62
C ARG A 78 4.07 14.33 8.15
N GLU A 79 4.42 14.95 9.27
CA GLU A 79 5.72 14.70 9.94
C GLU A 79 5.79 13.27 10.44
N HIS A 80 4.79 12.87 11.22
CA HIS A 80 4.74 11.55 11.84
C HIS A 80 4.74 10.41 10.82
N ILE A 81 3.97 10.52 9.73
CA ILE A 81 3.98 9.47 8.70
C ILE A 81 5.31 9.41 7.94
N ARG A 82 5.94 10.58 7.71
CA ARG A 82 7.27 10.64 7.09
C ARG A 82 8.31 9.98 8.00
N GLN A 83 8.35 10.36 9.27
CA GLN A 83 9.22 9.78 10.29
C GLN A 83 9.05 8.27 10.37
N GLN A 84 7.81 7.78 10.45
CA GLN A 84 7.54 6.34 10.49
C GLN A 84 8.12 5.61 9.27
N LEU A 85 7.91 6.14 8.07
CA LEU A 85 8.42 5.52 6.85
C LEU A 85 9.96 5.54 6.77
N ARG A 86 10.58 6.65 7.17
CA ARG A 86 12.05 6.76 7.24
C ARG A 86 12.66 5.83 8.28
N TYR A 87 12.03 5.72 9.45
CA TYR A 87 12.39 4.80 10.53
C TYR A 87 12.34 3.35 10.04
N GLU A 88 11.27 3.01 9.30
CA GLU A 88 11.10 1.71 8.64
C GLU A 88 12.03 1.55 7.42
N GLY A 89 12.87 2.53 7.09
CA GLY A 89 13.91 2.43 6.07
C GLY A 89 13.46 2.72 4.63
N TRP A 90 12.26 3.26 4.42
CA TRP A 90 11.84 3.76 3.11
C TRP A 90 12.51 5.09 2.79
N GLU A 91 12.92 5.31 1.54
CA GLU A 91 13.17 6.65 1.03
C GLU A 91 11.83 7.35 0.78
N VAL A 92 11.71 8.62 1.17
CA VAL A 92 10.43 9.35 1.11
C VAL A 92 10.61 10.73 0.49
N ASP A 93 9.93 11.00 -0.62
CA ASP A 93 9.81 12.33 -1.21
C ASP A 93 8.36 12.77 -1.15
N MET A 94 8.03 13.78 -0.34
CA MET A 94 6.67 14.31 -0.31
C MET A 94 6.50 15.40 -1.38
N VAL A 95 5.46 15.27 -2.19
CA VAL A 95 5.22 16.13 -3.35
C VAL A 95 3.86 16.82 -3.29
N GLY A 96 3.83 18.03 -3.83
CA GLY A 96 2.65 18.87 -3.88
C GLY A 96 2.97 20.29 -4.33
N SER A 97 1.95 21.11 -4.54
CA SER A 97 2.06 22.52 -4.95
C SER A 97 2.13 23.47 -3.76
N LYS A 98 1.87 22.97 -2.54
CA LYS A 98 1.96 23.72 -1.29
C LYS A 98 3.15 23.26 -0.47
N GLU A 99 3.65 24.17 0.35
CA GLU A 99 4.71 23.94 1.33
C GLU A 99 4.38 24.75 2.58
N ASN A 100 4.33 24.07 3.73
CA ASN A 100 4.32 24.68 5.05
C ASN A 100 4.66 23.63 6.10
N GLY A 101 4.97 24.13 7.29
CA GLY A 101 5.44 23.31 8.40
C GLY A 101 6.89 23.63 8.73
N THR A 102 7.40 22.99 9.78
CA THR A 102 8.80 23.08 10.21
C THR A 102 9.63 21.88 9.77
N MET A 103 8.98 20.79 9.34
CA MET A 103 9.63 19.55 8.97
C MET A 103 10.36 19.63 7.62
N TYR A 104 11.47 18.88 7.52
CA TYR A 104 12.28 18.81 6.31
C TYR A 104 11.73 17.81 5.28
N ASN A 105 11.92 18.12 3.99
CA ASN A 105 11.68 17.22 2.87
C ASN A 105 12.99 16.67 2.29
N ASN A 106 12.93 15.53 1.59
CA ASN A 106 14.09 14.93 0.93
C ASN A 106 14.44 15.60 -0.42
N VAL A 107 13.71 16.62 -0.87
CA VAL A 107 13.94 17.24 -2.18
C VAL A 107 15.22 18.09 -2.19
N CYS A 108 16.19 17.67 -2.98
CA CYS A 108 17.29 18.50 -3.44
C CYS A 108 16.98 19.01 -4.86
N TYR A 109 16.50 20.24 -5.01
CA TYR A 109 16.57 20.96 -6.31
C TYR A 109 18.05 21.32 -6.62
N PRO A 110 18.45 21.45 -7.90
CA PRO A 110 19.65 20.82 -8.45
C PRO A 110 21.02 21.35 -7.97
N SER A 111 21.90 20.34 -7.78
CA SER A 111 23.36 20.20 -7.96
C SER A 111 24.36 21.24 -7.45
N THR A 112 23.95 22.41 -6.96
CA THR A 112 24.89 23.33 -6.30
C THR A 112 24.36 23.76 -4.95
N GLU A 113 25.24 23.80 -3.96
CA GLU A 113 24.95 24.31 -2.61
C GLU A 113 24.30 25.72 -2.66
N LYS A 114 24.60 26.49 -3.72
CA LYS A 114 24.06 27.82 -4.00
C LYS A 114 22.61 27.88 -4.51
N SER A 115 22.04 26.79 -5.04
CA SER A 115 20.66 26.78 -5.57
C SER A 115 19.62 26.28 -4.56
N ARG A 116 20.04 25.98 -3.33
CA ARG A 116 19.15 25.52 -2.24
C ARG A 116 18.39 26.70 -1.64
N THR A 117 17.29 27.09 -2.26
CA THR A 117 16.33 28.01 -1.64
C THR A 117 15.64 27.34 -0.46
N ARG A 118 15.32 28.10 0.60
CA ARG A 118 14.61 27.60 1.80
C ARG A 118 13.30 26.87 1.47
N SER A 119 12.64 27.21 0.35
CA SER A 119 11.41 26.55 -0.13
C SER A 119 11.59 25.04 -0.34
N ASN A 120 12.73 24.61 -0.89
CA ASN A 120 12.96 23.20 -1.23
C ASN A 120 13.27 22.32 -0.01
N LEU A 121 13.43 22.93 1.17
CA LEU A 121 13.68 22.21 2.42
C LEU A 121 12.39 21.83 3.13
N PHE A 122 11.26 22.51 2.88
CA PHE A 122 10.01 22.22 3.57
C PHE A 122 9.21 21.13 2.85
N GLN A 123 8.45 20.36 3.62
CA GLN A 123 7.65 19.28 3.06
C GLN A 123 6.53 19.81 2.17
N HIS A 124 6.50 19.28 0.94
CA HIS A 124 5.43 19.58 0.01
C HIS A 124 4.19 18.73 0.28
N HIS A 125 3.03 19.30 -0.04
CA HIS A 125 1.74 18.63 0.05
C HIS A 125 0.74 19.31 -0.89
N GLU A 126 -0.39 18.66 -1.12
CA GLU A 126 -1.51 19.17 -1.92
C GLU A 126 -2.71 19.46 -1.02
N GLY A 127 -2.44 20.17 0.09
CA GLY A 127 -3.44 20.55 1.11
C GLY A 127 -3.94 21.97 0.91
N HIS A 128 -5.24 22.15 0.61
CA HIS A 128 -5.82 23.47 0.30
C HIS A 128 -6.97 23.82 1.25
N ILE A 129 -6.74 24.79 2.14
CA ILE A 129 -7.74 25.20 3.15
C ILE A 129 -9.08 25.55 2.49
N GLY A 130 -10.17 24.98 3.03
CA GLY A 130 -11.54 25.27 2.58
C GLY A 130 -11.97 24.54 1.29
N PHE A 131 -11.07 23.82 0.62
CA PHE A 131 -11.40 23.18 -0.66
C PHE A 131 -12.28 21.95 -0.47
N ARG A 132 -13.28 21.85 -1.35
CA ARG A 132 -14.12 20.67 -1.56
C ARG A 132 -13.51 19.71 -2.57
N ILE A 133 -14.09 18.52 -2.71
CA ILE A 133 -13.60 17.48 -3.65
C ILE A 133 -13.48 18.01 -5.09
N ASP A 134 -14.45 18.79 -5.58
CA ASP A 134 -14.44 19.36 -6.94
C ASP A 134 -13.26 20.32 -7.14
N GLN A 135 -13.00 21.18 -6.16
CA GLN A 135 -11.89 22.14 -6.21
C GLN A 135 -10.53 21.45 -6.05
N ILE A 136 -10.47 20.36 -5.27
CA ILE A 136 -9.29 19.50 -5.19
C ILE A 136 -8.99 18.87 -6.56
N ALA A 137 -10.01 18.40 -7.28
CA ALA A 137 -9.85 17.81 -8.61
C ALA A 137 -9.33 18.77 -9.68
N GLU A 138 -9.47 20.09 -9.47
CA GLU A 138 -8.90 21.12 -10.33
C GLU A 138 -7.42 21.39 -10.01
N VAL A 139 -6.99 21.31 -8.74
CA VAL A 139 -5.61 21.66 -8.36
C VAL A 139 -4.63 20.50 -8.46
N VAL A 140 -5.10 19.24 -8.51
CA VAL A 140 -4.21 18.08 -8.65
C VAL A 140 -3.36 18.10 -9.93
N ASP A 141 -3.80 18.82 -10.96
CA ASP A 141 -3.04 19.01 -12.22
C ASP A 141 -1.67 19.63 -12.00
N LYS A 142 -1.47 20.35 -10.90
CA LYS A 142 -0.17 20.94 -10.53
C LYS A 142 0.83 19.89 -10.03
N THR A 143 0.36 18.73 -9.60
CA THR A 143 1.16 17.71 -8.92
C THR A 143 1.19 16.38 -9.65
N ILE A 144 0.23 16.09 -10.53
CA ILE A 144 0.27 14.94 -11.45
C ILE A 144 1.63 14.83 -12.20
N PRO A 145 2.23 15.91 -12.73
CA PRO A 145 3.54 15.82 -13.39
C PRO A 145 4.69 15.35 -12.48
N LYS A 146 4.52 15.42 -11.16
CA LYS A 146 5.51 14.90 -10.19
C LYS A 146 5.42 13.37 -10.03
N GLN A 147 4.39 12.72 -10.59
CA GLN A 147 4.22 11.26 -10.63
C GLN A 147 4.37 10.59 -9.26
N PRO A 148 3.51 10.91 -8.27
CA PRO A 148 3.52 10.25 -6.97
C PRO A 148 3.08 8.78 -7.06
N ASN A 149 3.87 7.84 -6.54
CA ASN A 149 3.50 6.42 -6.48
C ASN A 149 2.64 6.05 -5.27
N LEU A 150 2.48 6.96 -4.31
CA LEU A 150 1.59 6.81 -3.17
C LEU A 150 0.80 8.10 -2.94
N ILE A 151 -0.53 8.02 -2.87
CA ILE A 151 -1.40 9.18 -2.67
C ILE A 151 -2.24 8.95 -1.41
N LEU A 152 -2.21 9.90 -0.48
CA LEU A 152 -3.00 9.88 0.76
C LEU A 152 -4.13 10.89 0.65
N ILE A 153 -5.38 10.44 0.49
CA ILE A 153 -6.52 11.34 0.24
C ILE A 153 -7.35 11.54 1.52
N ASN A 154 -7.40 12.79 2.00
CA ASN A 154 -8.37 13.26 3.00
C ASN A 154 -9.06 14.53 2.49
N ALA A 155 -10.19 14.37 1.81
CA ALA A 155 -11.02 15.46 1.29
C ALA A 155 -12.50 15.08 1.38
N GLY A 156 -13.37 16.08 1.55
CA GLY A 156 -14.82 15.89 1.76
C GLY A 156 -15.38 16.59 2.99
N THR A 157 -14.53 16.95 3.97
CA THR A 157 -14.96 17.70 5.17
C THR A 157 -15.62 19.02 4.81
N ASN A 158 -15.09 19.74 3.82
CA ASN A 158 -15.66 20.99 3.34
C ASN A 158 -16.96 20.79 2.57
N ASP A 159 -17.14 19.67 1.88
CA ASP A 159 -18.42 19.32 1.23
C ASP A 159 -19.54 19.17 2.26
N ALA A 160 -19.25 18.52 3.39
CA ALA A 160 -20.17 18.43 4.52
C ALA A 160 -20.46 19.80 5.14
N ILE A 161 -19.42 20.55 5.53
CA ILE A 161 -19.56 21.84 6.21
C ILE A 161 -20.26 22.88 5.33
N GLN A 162 -19.97 22.89 4.03
CA GLN A 162 -20.58 23.81 3.06
C GLN A 162 -21.91 23.27 2.49
N LYS A 163 -22.33 22.06 2.90
CA LYS A 163 -23.57 21.39 2.45
C LYS A 163 -23.63 21.25 0.92
N TYR A 164 -22.48 21.07 0.29
CA TYR A 164 -22.34 21.05 -1.16
C TYR A 164 -22.31 19.61 -1.68
N ASN A 165 -23.34 19.23 -2.43
CA ASN A 165 -23.38 17.96 -3.18
C ASN A 165 -22.91 16.74 -2.36
N VAL A 166 -23.38 16.64 -1.11
CA VAL A 166 -22.97 15.60 -0.14
C VAL A 166 -23.33 14.20 -0.63
N TYR A 167 -24.51 14.02 -1.22
CA TYR A 167 -24.98 12.73 -1.72
C TYR A 167 -24.25 12.24 -2.98
N SER A 168 -23.48 13.10 -3.65
CA SER A 168 -22.62 12.73 -4.78
C SER A 168 -21.12 12.88 -4.45
N ALA A 169 -20.76 13.00 -3.17
CA ALA A 169 -19.37 13.11 -2.73
C ALA A 169 -18.55 11.87 -3.13
N GLY A 170 -19.12 10.67 -3.00
CA GLY A 170 -18.52 9.44 -3.50
C GLY A 170 -18.26 9.53 -5.01
N THR A 171 -19.26 9.94 -5.80
CA THR A 171 -19.14 10.07 -7.26
C THR A 171 -18.02 11.00 -7.68
N ARG A 172 -17.94 12.18 -7.05
CA ARG A 172 -16.87 13.15 -7.33
C ARG A 172 -15.50 12.64 -6.88
N MET A 173 -15.43 11.95 -5.74
CA MET A 173 -14.19 11.31 -5.29
C MET A 173 -13.71 10.23 -6.26
N ASN A 174 -14.62 9.41 -6.80
CA ASN A 174 -14.27 8.42 -7.81
C ASN A 174 -13.76 9.06 -9.10
N SER A 175 -14.36 10.16 -9.56
CA SER A 175 -13.86 10.90 -10.72
C SER A 175 -12.44 11.41 -10.48
N LEU A 176 -12.15 11.95 -9.29
CA LEU A 176 -10.80 12.34 -8.88
C LEU A 176 -9.84 11.14 -8.88
N MET A 177 -10.20 10.03 -8.24
CA MET A 177 -9.37 8.81 -8.21
C MET A 177 -9.13 8.25 -9.63
N THR A 178 -10.14 8.27 -10.49
CA THR A 178 -10.05 7.82 -11.88
C THR A 178 -9.05 8.67 -12.66
N LYS A 179 -9.12 10.00 -12.50
CA LYS A 179 -8.14 10.93 -13.08
C LYS A 179 -6.71 10.60 -12.62
N LEU A 180 -6.51 10.44 -11.31
CA LEU A 180 -5.20 10.11 -10.74
C LEU A 180 -4.66 8.76 -11.24
N PHE A 181 -5.49 7.72 -11.32
CA PHE A 181 -5.07 6.43 -11.87
C PHE A 181 -4.76 6.47 -13.36
N ASN A 182 -5.45 7.31 -14.12
CA ASN A 182 -5.24 7.44 -15.57
C ASN A 182 -3.98 8.27 -15.90
N GLU A 183 -3.60 9.22 -15.04
CA GLU A 183 -2.51 10.16 -15.31
C GLU A 183 -1.23 9.86 -14.51
N ILE A 184 -1.28 8.95 -13.54
CA ILE A 184 -0.14 8.57 -12.70
C ILE A 184 0.02 7.05 -12.70
N ASP A 185 0.95 6.58 -13.51
CA ASP A 185 1.22 5.16 -13.67
C ASP A 185 1.70 4.53 -12.36
N GLY A 186 1.25 3.30 -12.11
CA GLY A 186 1.68 2.52 -10.95
C GLY A 186 1.20 3.04 -9.58
N THR A 187 0.50 4.18 -9.52
CA THR A 187 0.15 4.80 -8.22
C THR A 187 -0.75 3.91 -7.36
N THR A 188 -0.55 3.99 -6.05
CA THR A 188 -1.44 3.44 -5.03
C THR A 188 -2.17 4.58 -4.32
N ILE A 189 -3.49 4.46 -4.17
CA ILE A 189 -4.30 5.43 -3.44
C ILE A 189 -4.72 4.85 -2.09
N ILE A 190 -4.35 5.52 -1.01
CA ILE A 190 -4.97 5.30 0.29
C ILE A 190 -6.06 6.36 0.48
N LEU A 191 -7.31 5.92 0.44
CA LEU A 191 -8.47 6.78 0.66
C LEU A 191 -8.82 6.74 2.15
N SER A 192 -8.80 7.88 2.82
CA SER A 192 -9.31 7.96 4.19
C SER A 192 -10.81 8.18 4.24
N THR A 193 -11.47 7.66 5.27
CA THR A 193 -12.72 8.30 5.72
C THR A 193 -12.39 9.68 6.30
N LEU A 194 -13.38 10.56 6.34
CA LEU A 194 -13.28 11.81 7.07
C LEU A 194 -13.20 11.54 8.58
N LEU A 195 -12.56 12.47 9.29
CA LEU A 195 -12.50 12.49 10.75
C LEU A 195 -13.88 12.84 11.34
N PRO A 196 -14.12 12.55 12.64
CA PRO A 196 -15.28 13.08 13.35
C PRO A 196 -15.40 14.60 13.20
N ASN A 197 -16.62 15.11 13.32
CA ASN A 197 -16.89 16.52 13.09
C ASN A 197 -18.05 16.99 13.97
N LYS A 198 -17.81 17.97 14.85
CA LYS A 198 -18.83 18.49 15.77
C LYS A 198 -19.84 19.41 15.08
N LYS A 199 -19.55 19.91 13.88
CA LYS A 199 -20.40 20.88 13.17
C LYS A 199 -21.44 20.19 12.28
N GLU A 200 -21.02 19.19 11.51
CA GLU A 200 -21.89 18.46 10.57
C GLU A 200 -21.69 16.92 10.66
N PRO A 201 -21.85 16.30 11.85
CA PRO A 201 -21.53 14.88 12.08
C PRO A 201 -22.33 13.93 11.19
N LYS A 202 -23.60 14.25 10.92
CA LYS A 202 -24.48 13.43 10.08
C LYS A 202 -24.04 13.42 8.61
N LEU A 203 -23.59 14.57 8.09
CA LEU A 203 -23.16 14.70 6.70
C LEU A 203 -21.78 14.04 6.50
N VAL A 204 -20.87 14.20 7.46
CA VAL A 204 -19.59 13.50 7.48
C VAL A 204 -19.79 11.98 7.48
N LYS A 205 -20.69 11.47 8.33
CA LYS A 205 -21.03 10.03 8.33
C LYS A 205 -21.56 9.56 6.97
N ALA A 206 -22.44 10.33 6.34
CA ALA A 206 -22.98 9.99 5.02
C ALA A 206 -21.90 9.98 3.91
N ILE A 207 -20.89 10.84 3.99
CA ILE A 207 -19.73 10.80 3.08
C ILE A 207 -18.85 9.57 3.37
N ASN A 208 -18.62 9.26 4.66
CA ASN A 208 -17.82 8.09 5.05
C ASN A 208 -18.41 6.77 4.55
N GLU A 209 -19.74 6.63 4.58
CA GLU A 209 -20.44 5.46 4.00
C GLU A 209 -20.22 5.35 2.47
N GLN A 210 -20.23 6.48 1.76
CA GLN A 210 -19.90 6.51 0.34
C GLN A 210 -18.44 6.11 0.07
N TYR A 211 -17.48 6.57 0.88
CA TYR A 211 -16.06 6.23 0.71
C TYR A 211 -15.75 4.76 1.02
N ARG A 212 -16.40 4.17 2.04
CA ARG A 212 -16.30 2.73 2.30
C ARG A 212 -16.82 1.92 1.11
N THR A 213 -17.96 2.32 0.53
CA THR A 213 -18.53 1.69 -0.67
C THR A 213 -17.60 1.84 -1.88
N LEU A 214 -17.03 3.04 -2.06
CA LEU A 214 -16.11 3.34 -3.16
C LEU A 214 -14.81 2.52 -3.06
N ALA A 215 -14.22 2.41 -1.87
CA ALA A 215 -13.04 1.58 -1.65
C ALA A 215 -13.34 0.10 -1.93
N ALA A 216 -14.49 -0.43 -1.49
CA ALA A 216 -14.92 -1.79 -1.81
C ALA A 216 -15.04 -2.01 -3.33
N PHE A 217 -15.61 -1.04 -4.06
CA PHE A 217 -15.74 -1.09 -5.51
C PHE A 217 -14.38 -1.15 -6.23
N TRP A 218 -13.44 -0.27 -5.88
CA TRP A 218 -12.11 -0.28 -6.50
C TRP A 218 -11.35 -1.56 -6.19
N ARG A 219 -11.43 -2.05 -4.95
CA ARG A 219 -10.79 -3.30 -4.55
C ARG A 219 -11.37 -4.51 -5.27
N ALA A 220 -12.69 -4.59 -5.44
CA ALA A 220 -13.34 -5.65 -6.22
C ALA A 220 -12.90 -5.66 -7.70
N LYS A 221 -12.38 -4.54 -8.21
CA LYS A 221 -11.80 -4.40 -9.55
C LYS A 221 -10.28 -4.58 -9.59
N ASN A 222 -9.66 -5.08 -8.52
CA ASN A 222 -8.20 -5.18 -8.34
C ASN A 222 -7.48 -3.83 -8.46
N GLY A 223 -8.16 -2.71 -8.14
CA GLY A 223 -7.52 -1.41 -8.04
C GLY A 223 -6.57 -1.35 -6.84
N ARG A 224 -5.46 -0.62 -6.98
CA ARG A 224 -4.49 -0.34 -5.91
C ARG A 224 -5.04 0.68 -4.91
N VAL A 225 -6.10 0.29 -4.20
CA VAL A 225 -6.81 1.12 -3.23
C VAL A 225 -6.84 0.44 -1.87
N VAL A 226 -6.47 1.20 -0.85
CA VAL A 226 -6.64 0.82 0.57
C VAL A 226 -7.47 1.89 1.27
N LEU A 227 -8.42 1.45 2.10
CA LEU A 227 -9.18 2.34 2.98
C LEU A 227 -8.42 2.55 4.30
N ALA A 228 -8.20 3.81 4.66
CA ALA A 228 -7.76 4.26 5.99
C ALA A 228 -9.00 4.75 6.78
N ASP A 229 -9.61 3.88 7.59
CA ASP A 229 -10.82 4.22 8.35
C ASP A 229 -10.48 5.00 9.62
N MET A 230 -10.67 6.32 9.56
CA MET A 230 -10.34 7.31 10.62
C MET A 230 -11.49 7.58 11.59
N ASP A 231 -12.71 7.15 11.28
CA ASP A 231 -13.98 7.53 11.92
C ASP A 231 -14.12 7.05 13.38
N SER A 232 -13.18 6.25 13.91
CA SER A 232 -13.30 5.65 15.24
C SER A 232 -12.06 5.74 16.14
N PHE A 233 -10.90 6.10 15.59
CA PHE A 233 -9.66 6.16 16.38
C PHE A 233 -9.42 7.57 16.92
N ILE A 234 -9.49 8.56 16.03
CA ILE A 234 -9.48 9.98 16.39
C ILE A 234 -10.83 10.33 17.01
N LYS A 235 -10.81 11.06 18.12
CA LYS A 235 -11.98 11.42 18.93
C LYS A 235 -12.32 12.90 18.79
N GLU A 236 -13.57 13.22 19.10
CA GLU A 236 -14.06 14.60 18.98
C GLU A 236 -13.41 15.59 19.96
N ASP A 237 -12.94 15.15 21.13
CA ASP A 237 -12.25 15.99 22.12
C ASP A 237 -10.83 16.39 21.69
N GLN A 238 -10.25 15.68 20.72
CA GLN A 238 -8.97 16.02 20.08
C GLN A 238 -9.14 17.02 18.92
N LEU A 239 -10.34 17.60 18.74
CA LEU A 239 -10.61 18.61 17.70
C LEU A 239 -10.64 20.02 18.29
N VAL A 240 -9.66 20.84 17.93
CA VAL A 240 -9.45 22.20 18.47
C VAL A 240 -10.66 23.11 18.25
N ASP A 241 -11.28 23.04 17.07
CA ASP A 241 -12.43 23.87 16.68
C ASP A 241 -13.65 23.04 16.26
N GLY A 242 -13.66 21.76 16.66
CA GLY A 242 -14.67 20.78 16.27
C GLY A 242 -14.52 20.24 14.85
N ILE A 243 -13.45 20.61 14.12
CA ILE A 243 -13.11 20.10 12.78
C ILE A 243 -11.66 19.62 12.72
N HIS A 244 -10.71 20.45 13.18
CA HIS A 244 -9.29 20.23 12.97
C HIS A 244 -8.67 19.54 14.19
N PRO A 245 -7.85 18.49 14.00
CA PRO A 245 -7.13 17.84 15.09
C PRO A 245 -6.17 18.80 15.80
N ASP A 246 -5.94 18.54 17.08
CA ASP A 246 -4.74 18.99 17.78
C ASP A 246 -3.52 18.13 17.38
N ASP A 247 -2.35 18.43 17.95
CA ASP A 247 -1.11 17.71 17.64
C ASP A 247 -1.22 16.20 17.93
N TYR A 248 -1.93 15.82 19.00
CA TYR A 248 -2.08 14.41 19.36
C TYR A 248 -3.06 13.69 18.42
N GLY A 249 -4.17 14.33 18.06
CA GLY A 249 -5.10 13.81 17.06
C GLY A 249 -4.45 13.67 15.68
N TYR A 250 -3.54 14.57 15.30
CA TYR A 250 -2.72 14.43 14.10
C TYR A 250 -1.74 13.25 14.18
N LYS A 251 -1.15 12.98 15.35
CA LYS A 251 -0.32 11.80 15.59
C LYS A 251 -1.13 10.50 15.46
N GLU A 252 -2.34 10.43 16.01
CA GLU A 252 -3.23 9.28 15.83
C GLU A 252 -3.69 9.10 14.38
N MET A 253 -3.93 10.19 13.65
CA MET A 253 -4.21 10.15 12.22
C MET A 253 -3.05 9.50 11.44
N ALA A 254 -1.80 9.76 11.82
CA ALA A 254 -0.63 9.11 11.24
C ALA A 254 -0.59 7.60 11.53
N SER A 255 -1.03 7.13 12.71
CA SER A 255 -1.17 5.69 12.99
C SER A 255 -2.15 5.00 12.05
N VAL A 256 -3.28 5.66 11.74
CA VAL A 256 -4.29 5.11 10.81
C VAL A 256 -3.74 5.04 9.39
N TRP A 257 -3.03 6.08 8.95
CA TRP A 257 -2.32 6.06 7.66
C TRP A 257 -1.29 4.95 7.59
N TRP A 258 -0.45 4.83 8.62
CA TRP A 258 0.62 3.83 8.68
C TRP A 258 0.05 2.41 8.59
N ALA A 259 -0.99 2.12 9.36
CA ALA A 259 -1.64 0.81 9.30
C ALA A 259 -2.22 0.51 7.91
N ALA A 260 -2.75 1.51 7.19
CA ALA A 260 -3.21 1.33 5.81
C ALA A 260 -2.05 1.15 4.82
N ILE A 261 -0.91 1.83 5.01
CA ILE A 261 0.30 1.60 4.20
C ILE A 261 0.81 0.16 4.41
N GLN A 262 0.80 -0.33 5.65
CA GLN A 262 1.18 -1.72 5.96
C GLN A 262 0.28 -2.74 5.24
N VAL A 263 -1.03 -2.46 5.10
CA VAL A 263 -1.94 -3.26 4.27
C VAL A 263 -1.50 -3.23 2.80
N ALA A 264 -1.18 -2.05 2.25
CA ALA A 264 -0.70 -1.92 0.88
C ALA A 264 0.63 -2.66 0.64
N ILE A 265 1.54 -2.66 1.61
CA ILE A 265 2.79 -3.43 1.58
C ILE A 265 2.48 -4.94 1.58
N ALA A 266 1.66 -5.40 2.52
CA ALA A 266 1.31 -6.82 2.66
C ALA A 266 0.58 -7.39 1.43
N GLU A 267 -0.21 -6.55 0.75
CA GLU A 267 -0.93 -6.89 -0.47
C GLU A 267 -0.13 -6.60 -1.75
N ASN A 268 1.12 -6.18 -1.64
CA ASN A 268 2.01 -5.85 -2.76
C ASN A 268 1.40 -4.83 -3.75
N LEU A 269 0.71 -3.82 -3.21
CA LEU A 269 0.07 -2.77 -3.99
C LEU A 269 1.04 -1.63 -4.35
N LEU A 270 2.05 -1.39 -3.52
CA LEU A 270 3.04 -0.34 -3.78
C LEU A 270 3.92 -0.68 -5.01
N GLN A 271 4.28 0.35 -5.77
CA GLN A 271 5.14 0.25 -6.95
C GLN A 271 6.20 1.35 -6.92
N GLU A 272 7.34 1.12 -7.55
CA GLU A 272 8.39 2.13 -7.67
C GLU A 272 7.89 3.42 -8.32
N ALA A 273 8.47 4.54 -7.93
CA ALA A 273 8.11 5.83 -8.50
C ALA A 273 8.66 5.95 -9.92
N SER A 274 7.84 6.44 -10.85
CA SER A 274 8.32 6.77 -12.20
C SER A 274 9.51 7.74 -12.13
N ASP A 275 10.48 7.55 -13.01
CA ASP A 275 11.63 8.44 -13.13
C ASP A 275 11.16 9.80 -13.68
N THR A 276 11.29 10.84 -12.87
CA THR A 276 10.94 12.22 -13.22
C THR A 276 12.18 13.06 -13.50
N ALA A 277 13.37 12.45 -13.60
CA ALA A 277 14.67 13.10 -13.68
C ALA A 277 15.00 14.03 -12.48
N VAL A 278 14.19 13.97 -11.41
CA VAL A 278 14.43 14.69 -10.15
C VAL A 278 14.83 13.67 -9.10
N ASN A 279 16.04 13.85 -8.53
CA ASN A 279 16.49 13.02 -7.42
C ASN A 279 15.79 13.46 -6.12
N GLY A 280 14.75 12.71 -5.73
CA GLY A 280 14.00 12.91 -4.49
C GLY A 280 14.63 12.25 -3.26
N THR A 281 15.88 11.78 -3.35
CA THR A 281 16.58 11.11 -2.25
C THR A 281 17.73 11.96 -1.70
N ILE A 282 17.95 11.87 -0.38
CA ILE A 282 19.14 12.38 0.30
C ILE A 282 19.71 11.29 1.21
N SER A 283 21.01 11.32 1.47
CA SER A 283 21.62 10.35 2.38
C SER A 283 21.11 10.54 3.80
N LYS A 284 20.97 9.44 4.56
CA LYS A 284 20.61 9.48 5.99
C LYS A 284 21.55 10.38 6.81
N ALA A 285 22.83 10.40 6.46
CA ALA A 285 23.82 11.26 7.12
C ALA A 285 23.53 12.75 6.88
N PHE A 286 23.15 13.11 5.65
CA PHE A 286 22.78 14.49 5.33
C PHE A 286 21.44 14.86 5.98
N GLU A 287 20.44 13.99 5.93
CA GLU A 287 19.15 14.20 6.59
C GLU A 287 19.33 14.42 8.11
N LYS A 288 20.12 13.57 8.77
CA LYS A 288 20.49 13.73 10.18
C LYS A 288 21.17 15.08 10.47
N SER A 289 21.94 15.62 9.53
CA SER A 289 22.58 16.93 9.71
C SER A 289 21.59 18.11 9.63
N LEU A 290 20.41 17.92 9.00
CA LEU A 290 19.38 18.95 8.89
C LEU A 290 18.56 19.08 10.18
N ASP A 291 18.25 17.96 10.85
CA ASP A 291 17.25 17.94 11.91
C ASP A 291 17.67 17.20 13.19
N GLY A 292 18.95 16.86 13.32
CA GLY A 292 19.46 16.19 14.51
C GLY A 292 18.92 14.76 14.69
N ASN A 293 18.57 14.07 13.59
CA ASN A 293 18.02 12.70 13.56
C ASN A 293 16.52 12.61 13.87
N ASN A 294 15.80 13.74 13.96
CA ASN A 294 14.36 13.75 14.25
C ASN A 294 13.57 12.93 13.20
N SER A 295 13.84 13.14 11.91
CA SER A 295 13.20 12.43 10.81
C SER A 295 13.48 10.92 10.74
N LEU A 296 14.56 10.45 11.37
CA LEU A 296 14.98 9.04 11.34
C LEU A 296 14.65 8.31 12.64
N ALA A 297 14.18 9.03 13.67
CA ALA A 297 13.79 8.45 14.94
C ALA A 297 12.43 7.73 14.80
N ASP A 298 12.21 6.74 15.67
CA ASP A 298 10.88 6.16 15.86
C ASP A 298 9.93 7.27 16.34
N PRO A 299 8.88 7.61 15.58
CA PRO A 299 7.92 8.65 16.00
C PRO A 299 7.05 8.23 17.19
N ASP A 300 7.13 6.97 17.66
CA ASP A 300 6.31 6.42 18.75
C ASP A 300 4.81 6.61 18.46
N LEU A 301 4.38 6.14 17.28
CA LEU A 301 2.99 6.25 16.86
C LEU A 301 2.08 5.48 17.83
N PRO A 302 0.94 6.07 18.26
CA PRO A 302 -0.08 5.35 19.01
C PRO A 302 -0.47 4.04 18.32
N ALA A 303 -0.53 2.95 19.09
CA ALA A 303 -0.82 1.63 18.55
C ALA A 303 -2.19 1.58 17.87
N TYR A 304 -2.20 1.20 16.59
CA TYR A 304 -3.41 1.03 15.79
C TYR A 304 -3.23 -0.11 14.81
N SER A 305 -4.30 -0.89 14.60
CA SER A 305 -4.35 -1.93 13.57
C SER A 305 -5.45 -1.60 12.58
N ALA A 306 -5.14 -1.70 11.29
CA ALA A 306 -6.12 -1.45 10.24
C ALA A 306 -7.32 -2.41 10.40
N LYS A 307 -8.52 -1.87 10.27
CA LYS A 307 -9.72 -2.68 10.14
C LYS A 307 -9.65 -3.51 8.85
N ALA A 308 -10.43 -4.58 8.80
CA ALA A 308 -10.62 -5.34 7.57
C ALA A 308 -11.05 -4.42 6.43
N GLN A 309 -10.41 -4.57 5.27
CA GLN A 309 -10.72 -3.76 4.10
C GLN A 309 -12.15 -4.05 3.61
N PRO A 310 -12.89 -3.02 3.16
CA PRO A 310 -14.29 -3.18 2.79
C PRO A 310 -14.42 -4.04 1.53
N VAL A 311 -15.46 -4.89 1.50
CA VAL A 311 -15.82 -5.73 0.36
C VAL A 311 -17.23 -5.39 -0.12
N LEU A 312 -17.53 -5.64 -1.39
CA LEU A 312 -18.90 -5.50 -1.89
C LEU A 312 -19.78 -6.55 -1.18
N ASN A 313 -20.79 -6.11 -0.44
CA ASN A 313 -21.78 -7.03 0.12
C ASN A 313 -22.58 -7.65 -1.04
N GLY A 314 -22.49 -8.97 -1.22
CA GLY A 314 -23.13 -9.73 -2.31
C GLY A 314 -24.67 -9.79 -2.28
N GLY A 315 -25.35 -8.78 -1.74
CA GLY A 315 -26.80 -8.71 -1.58
C GLY A 315 -27.49 -7.54 -2.29
N VAL A 316 -26.75 -6.63 -2.94
CA VAL A 316 -27.37 -5.59 -3.77
C VAL A 316 -27.30 -6.07 -5.21
N SER A 317 -28.45 -6.39 -5.78
CA SER A 317 -28.56 -6.78 -7.18
C SER A 317 -27.87 -5.73 -8.07
N ASP A 318 -27.12 -6.22 -9.05
CA ASP A 318 -26.31 -5.48 -10.04
C ASP A 318 -27.00 -4.26 -10.70
N ARG A 319 -28.31 -4.12 -10.54
CA ARG A 319 -29.11 -3.07 -11.18
C ARG A 319 -29.13 -1.74 -10.43
N GLY A 320 -28.75 -1.70 -9.15
CA GLY A 320 -28.80 -0.47 -8.33
C GLY A 320 -27.48 0.31 -8.25
N LEU A 321 -26.35 -0.40 -8.17
CA LEU A 321 -25.01 0.20 -8.11
C LEU A 321 -24.36 0.33 -9.50
N GLY A 322 -24.77 -0.51 -10.47
CA GLY A 322 -24.23 -0.49 -11.83
C GLY A 322 -24.54 0.80 -12.59
N LEU A 323 -25.73 1.39 -12.42
CA LEU A 323 -26.14 2.55 -13.22
C LEU A 323 -25.46 3.88 -12.83
N VAL A 324 -25.06 4.04 -11.57
CA VAL A 324 -24.46 5.29 -11.08
C VAL A 324 -22.95 5.37 -11.41
N TRP A 325 -22.30 4.22 -11.65
CA TRP A 325 -20.86 4.13 -11.83
C TRP A 325 -20.41 3.76 -13.26
N MET A 326 -21.32 3.41 -14.17
CA MET A 326 -21.01 2.98 -15.54
C MET A 326 -20.72 4.11 -16.56
N VAL A 327 -20.53 5.37 -16.14
CA VAL A 327 -20.42 6.49 -17.10
C VAL A 327 -18.99 6.81 -17.56
N CYS A 328 -17.93 6.15 -17.07
CA CYS A 328 -16.55 6.54 -17.42
C CYS A 328 -15.65 5.45 -18.00
N LEU A 329 -16.18 4.50 -18.80
CA LEU A 329 -15.33 3.68 -19.66
C LEU A 329 -15.74 3.85 -21.13
N GLN A 330 -15.25 4.90 -21.76
CA GLN A 330 -15.18 4.96 -23.22
C GLN A 330 -13.71 4.88 -23.61
N VAL A 331 -13.25 3.64 -23.78
CA VAL A 331 -11.93 3.32 -24.31
C VAL A 331 -11.94 3.71 -25.80
N GLY A 332 -11.01 4.58 -26.17
CA GLY A 332 -10.82 5.01 -27.55
C GLY A 332 -10.53 3.81 -28.46
N VAL A 333 -11.37 3.64 -29.47
CA VAL A 333 -11.03 2.86 -30.66
C VAL A 333 -11.05 3.86 -31.82
N GLY A 334 -9.88 4.09 -32.40
CA GLY A 334 -9.68 5.01 -33.51
C GLY A 334 -10.57 4.64 -34.69
N LEU A 335 -11.34 5.62 -35.15
CA LEU A 335 -12.07 5.54 -36.40
C LEU A 335 -11.06 5.81 -37.55
N VAL A 336 -10.60 4.75 -38.21
CA VAL A 336 -9.96 4.89 -39.52
C VAL A 336 -11.06 5.14 -40.54
N VAL A 337 -11.13 6.37 -41.02
CA VAL A 337 -11.95 6.73 -42.19
C VAL A 337 -11.21 6.25 -43.42
N MET A 338 -11.73 5.21 -44.08
CA MET A 338 -11.40 4.91 -45.47
C MET A 338 -12.49 5.54 -46.35
N THR A 339 -12.10 6.60 -47.05
CA THR A 339 -12.80 7.13 -48.22
C THR A 339 -12.85 6.09 -49.34
N LEU A 340 -14.06 5.86 -49.87
CA LEU A 340 -14.36 5.94 -51.30
C LEU A 340 -15.78 6.51 -51.46
#